data_AF-A0AA91C7M8-F1
#
_entry.id   AF-A0AA91C7M8-F1
#
_cell.length_a   1.000
_cell.length_b   1.000
_cell.length_c   1.000
_cell.angle_alpha   90.00
_cell.angle_beta   90.00
_cell.angle_gamma   90.00
#
_symmetry.space_group_name_H-M   'P 1'
#
loop_
_entity.id
_entity.type
_entity.pdbx_description
1 polymer ?
#
loop_
_entity_poly.entity_id
_entity_poly.type
_entity_poly.pdbx_seq_one_letter_code
_entity_poly.pdbx_strand_id
1 'polypeptide(L)'
;MELSWKWVKKIYDFFKNNKKRVIIVLIVLFCIIGNSDFSIFFNSSTNKKDIILMDDNNKKNYPIEVDMKMKKKVGNWTYFIYNTEDTIGSKYADKPIYYPALYRYKNGTYIARKVNEQACYTYTVSKNCVYYLDSTLSVQSHGYLYVARPDGKNQKLLDTELYDFQIVDDKYIYYVYCFDTTGVGIEGHALHRMNLDGSNEIIAAYEVSSDILKCSHFDYKIKKGWVYYKNFKMELGNPASGLEKIVMNDIGDNDWIYYITNQLIKAKKDGSQRVVLDGEDTFDYEIEKVEDKYIYYRKNGITYKIGVDGNNKEILE
;
A
#
# COMPACT_ATOMS: atom_id res chain seq x y z
N MET A 1 13.15 82.80 -2.10
CA MET A 1 12.22 81.87 -1.41
C MET A 1 10.79 81.87 -2.01
N GLU A 2 10.56 82.36 -3.24
CA GLU A 2 9.20 82.47 -3.83
C GLU A 2 8.83 81.35 -4.84
N LEU A 3 9.81 80.65 -5.41
CA LEU A 3 9.55 79.56 -6.37
C LEU A 3 8.90 78.31 -5.74
N SER A 4 9.12 78.09 -4.44
CA SER A 4 8.59 76.95 -3.68
C SER A 4 7.07 77.03 -3.47
N TRP A 5 6.55 78.22 -3.16
CA TRP A 5 5.13 78.39 -2.80
C TRP A 5 4.18 78.28 -3.99
N LYS A 6 4.59 78.70 -5.20
CA LYS A 6 3.78 78.55 -6.42
C LYS A 6 3.54 77.09 -6.78
N TRP A 7 4.53 76.23 -6.55
CA TRP A 7 4.41 74.78 -6.78
C TRP A 7 3.49 74.11 -5.77
N VAL A 8 3.67 74.43 -4.48
CA VAL A 8 2.81 73.91 -3.40
C VAL A 8 1.35 74.31 -3.63
N LYS A 9 1.09 75.56 -4.04
CA LYS A 9 -0.26 76.03 -4.33
C LYS A 9 -0.87 75.35 -5.56
N LYS A 10 -0.10 75.14 -6.63
CA LYS A 10 -0.56 74.38 -7.81
C LYS A 10 -0.94 72.94 -7.47
N ILE A 11 -0.15 72.28 -6.64
CA ILE A 11 -0.42 70.92 -6.18
C ILE A 11 -1.69 70.89 -5.32
N TYR A 12 -1.81 71.83 -4.37
CA TYR A 12 -2.99 71.95 -3.53
C TYR A 12 -4.29 72.19 -4.34
N ASP A 13 -4.25 73.11 -5.30
CA ASP A 13 -5.40 73.42 -6.16
C ASP A 13 -5.77 72.24 -7.08
N PHE A 14 -4.78 71.46 -7.54
CA PHE A 14 -5.00 70.23 -8.28
C PHE A 14 -5.75 69.18 -7.45
N PHE A 15 -5.34 68.97 -6.20
CA PHE A 15 -6.01 68.05 -5.26
C PHE A 15 -7.41 68.53 -4.86
N LYS A 16 -7.58 69.85 -4.67
CA LYS A 16 -8.88 70.45 -4.31
C LYS A 16 -9.91 70.30 -5.43
N ASN A 17 -9.51 70.56 -6.69
CA ASN A 17 -10.42 70.53 -7.83
C ASN A 17 -10.67 69.12 -8.38
N ASN A 18 -9.77 68.16 -8.13
CA ASN A 18 -9.91 66.77 -8.61
C ASN A 18 -10.17 65.75 -7.50
N LYS A 19 -10.68 66.21 -6.35
CA LYS A 19 -10.82 65.41 -5.11
C LYS A 19 -11.43 64.02 -5.32
N LYS A 20 -12.50 63.91 -6.12
CA LYS A 20 -13.13 62.61 -6.46
C LYS A 20 -12.22 61.69 -7.30
N ARG A 21 -11.53 62.23 -8.30
CA ARG A 21 -10.63 61.45 -9.18
C ARG A 21 -9.37 61.00 -8.45
N VAL A 22 -8.81 61.84 -7.59
CA VAL A 22 -7.65 61.49 -6.77
C VAL A 22 -8.00 60.38 -5.78
N ILE A 23 -9.17 60.46 -5.11
CA ILE A 23 -9.61 59.43 -4.18
C ILE A 23 -9.79 58.08 -4.91
N ILE A 24 -10.35 58.08 -6.12
CA ILE A 24 -10.48 56.86 -6.93
C ILE A 24 -9.11 56.29 -7.30
N VAL A 25 -8.16 57.13 -7.72
CA VAL A 25 -6.80 56.67 -8.05
C VAL A 25 -6.09 56.12 -6.81
N LEU A 26 -6.24 56.75 -5.64
CA LEU A 26 -5.68 56.25 -4.38
C LEU A 26 -6.32 54.92 -3.95
N ILE A 27 -7.64 54.77 -4.11
CA ILE A 27 -8.33 53.50 -3.83
C ILE A 27 -7.87 52.41 -4.79
N VAL A 28 -7.74 52.71 -6.09
CA VAL A 28 -7.25 51.76 -7.09
C VAL A 28 -5.79 51.36 -6.80
N LEU A 29 -4.92 52.31 -6.43
CA LEU A 29 -3.56 52.02 -5.98
C LEU A 29 -3.55 51.17 -4.70
N PHE A 30 -4.44 51.44 -3.73
CA PHE A 30 -4.58 50.61 -2.53
C PHE A 30 -5.13 49.21 -2.84
N CYS A 31 -5.99 49.07 -3.84
CA CYS A 31 -6.48 47.78 -4.30
C CYS A 31 -5.42 47.00 -5.12
N ILE A 32 -4.56 47.69 -5.88
CA ILE A 32 -3.47 47.05 -6.63
C ILE A 32 -2.36 46.59 -5.66
N ILE A 33 -1.96 47.45 -4.71
CA ILE A 33 -0.92 47.13 -3.71
C ILE A 33 -1.46 46.19 -2.62
N GLY A 34 -2.73 46.34 -2.22
CA GLY A 34 -3.38 45.49 -1.23
C GLY A 34 -3.66 44.07 -1.72
N ASN A 35 -3.69 43.83 -3.03
CA ASN A 35 -3.82 42.49 -3.61
C ASN A 35 -2.48 41.83 -3.94
N SER A 36 -1.36 42.57 -4.01
CA SER A 36 -0.06 41.96 -4.36
C SER A 36 0.83 41.58 -3.19
N ASP A 37 0.73 42.22 -2.01
CA ASP A 37 1.78 42.03 -0.98
C ASP A 37 1.32 41.99 0.50
N PHE A 38 0.03 41.93 0.80
CA PHE A 38 -0.42 41.75 2.20
C PHE A 38 -0.27 40.31 2.72
N SER A 39 0.09 39.35 1.85
CA SER A 39 0.47 37.99 2.22
C SER A 39 1.96 37.86 2.59
N ILE A 40 2.79 38.88 2.36
CA ILE A 40 4.24 38.83 2.63
C ILE A 40 4.61 39.41 4.00
N PHE A 41 3.75 40.23 4.62
CA PHE A 41 4.02 40.86 5.92
C PHE A 41 3.33 40.24 7.14
N PHE A 42 2.44 39.27 6.95
CA PHE A 42 2.21 38.24 7.96
C PHE A 42 3.10 37.04 7.64
N ASN A 43 4.41 37.27 7.66
CA ASN A 43 5.32 36.24 8.15
C ASN A 43 5.00 36.08 9.64
N SER A 44 3.83 35.50 9.94
CA SER A 44 3.71 34.76 11.18
C SER A 44 4.89 33.82 11.11
N SER A 45 5.82 33.95 12.04
CA SER A 45 6.42 32.76 12.58
C SER A 45 5.24 31.89 13.03
N THR A 46 4.67 31.12 12.10
CA THR A 46 4.10 29.85 12.48
C THR A 46 5.29 29.18 13.10
N ASN A 47 5.36 29.24 14.42
CA ASN A 47 6.08 28.28 15.24
C ASN A 47 5.51 26.94 14.78
N LYS A 48 6.00 26.44 13.65
CA LYS A 48 5.77 25.10 13.18
C LYS A 48 6.52 24.29 14.23
N LYS A 49 5.79 23.90 15.26
CA LYS A 49 6.36 23.09 16.33
C LYS A 49 6.78 21.80 15.64
N ASP A 50 8.09 21.60 15.58
CA ASP A 50 8.64 20.40 14.97
C ASP A 50 8.16 19.18 15.76
N ILE A 51 7.87 18.10 15.03
CA ILE A 51 7.54 16.82 15.65
C ILE A 51 8.80 16.32 16.36
N ILE A 52 8.63 15.77 17.56
CA ILE A 52 9.71 15.15 18.33
C ILE A 52 9.39 13.66 18.39
N LEU A 53 10.30 12.82 17.88
CA LEU A 53 10.26 11.39 18.16
C LEU A 53 10.84 11.17 19.56
N MET A 54 10.09 10.53 20.43
CA MET A 54 10.55 10.16 21.76
C MET A 54 10.71 8.65 21.84
N ASP A 55 11.92 8.20 22.14
CA ASP A 55 12.20 6.78 22.37
C ASP A 55 11.74 6.32 23.77
N ASP A 56 11.94 5.04 24.06
CA ASP A 56 11.54 4.43 25.32
C ASP A 56 12.36 4.94 26.52
N ASN A 57 13.53 5.52 26.27
CA ASN A 57 14.38 6.18 27.26
C ASN A 57 14.10 7.69 27.40
N ASN A 58 13.04 8.19 26.75
CA ASN A 58 12.69 9.61 26.64
C ASN A 58 13.76 10.50 25.97
N LYS A 59 14.67 9.91 25.20
CA LYS A 59 15.56 10.66 24.31
C LYS A 59 14.74 11.25 23.18
N LYS A 60 15.06 12.50 22.84
CA LYS A 60 14.38 13.26 21.79
C LYS A 60 15.19 13.17 20.49
N ASN A 61 14.53 12.76 19.41
CA ASN A 61 15.04 12.82 18.05
C ASN A 61 14.11 13.71 17.21
N TYR A 62 14.68 14.48 16.28
CA TYR A 62 13.92 15.39 15.42
C TYR A 62 13.86 14.79 14.01
N PRO A 63 12.69 14.29 13.56
CA PRO A 63 12.55 13.67 12.27
C PRO A 63 12.53 14.72 11.16
N ILE A 64 13.07 14.36 10.00
CA ILE A 64 12.89 15.14 8.78
C ILE A 64 11.49 14.84 8.24
N GLU A 65 10.66 15.88 8.03
CA GLU A 65 9.26 15.69 7.65
C GLU A 65 9.10 14.97 6.30
N VAL A 66 10.00 15.19 5.34
CA VAL A 66 9.95 14.49 4.03
C VAL A 66 10.20 12.99 4.13
N ASP A 67 10.83 12.53 5.22
CA ASP A 67 11.09 11.11 5.48
C ASP A 67 9.93 10.42 6.22
N MET A 68 8.93 11.19 6.69
CA MET A 68 7.73 10.64 7.31
C MET A 68 6.78 10.06 6.26
N LYS A 69 6.75 8.74 6.16
CA LYS A 69 5.97 8.01 5.15
C LYS A 69 4.55 7.74 5.62
N MET A 70 3.64 7.67 4.65
CA MET A 70 2.25 7.23 4.85
C MET A 70 1.51 8.01 5.95
N LYS A 71 1.81 9.28 6.21
CA LYS A 71 1.19 10.06 7.31
C LYS A 71 -0.34 10.10 7.19
N LYS A 72 -1.06 9.59 8.19
CA LYS A 72 -2.54 9.52 8.22
C LYS A 72 -3.11 9.98 9.56
N LYS A 73 -4.19 10.75 9.51
CA LYS A 73 -4.98 11.15 10.69
C LYS A 73 -6.04 10.08 11.00
N VAL A 74 -6.16 9.72 12.26
CA VAL A 74 -7.17 8.78 12.78
C VAL A 74 -7.69 9.29 14.12
N GLY A 75 -8.94 9.75 14.14
CA GLY A 75 -9.51 10.49 15.27
C GLY A 75 -8.63 11.68 15.68
N ASN A 76 -8.22 11.69 16.95
CA ASN A 76 -7.35 12.71 17.54
C ASN A 76 -5.86 12.41 17.40
N TRP A 77 -5.47 11.41 16.62
CA TRP A 77 -4.09 10.97 16.46
C TRP A 77 -3.65 11.10 15.01
N THR A 78 -2.34 11.19 14.82
CA THR A 78 -1.69 11.07 13.52
C THR A 78 -0.65 9.97 13.61
N TYR A 79 -0.69 9.05 12.64
CA TYR A 79 0.25 7.94 12.47
C TYR A 79 1.13 8.20 11.25
N PHE A 80 2.33 7.63 11.25
CA PHE A 80 3.27 7.66 10.14
C PHE A 80 4.34 6.60 10.34
N ILE A 81 4.98 6.19 9.24
CA ILE A 81 6.18 5.34 9.28
C ILE A 81 7.42 6.24 9.21
N TYR A 82 8.44 5.93 10.01
CA TYR A 82 9.73 6.61 9.99
C TYR A 82 10.86 5.59 10.19
N ASN A 83 11.99 5.78 9.50
CA ASN A 83 13.15 4.91 9.67
C ASN A 83 13.87 5.22 10.99
N THR A 84 13.95 4.22 11.85
CA THR A 84 14.55 4.28 13.17
C THR A 84 15.90 3.60 13.17
N GLU A 85 16.84 4.17 13.92
CA GLU A 85 18.14 3.59 14.22
C GLU A 85 18.12 3.05 15.65
N ASP A 86 18.50 1.79 15.83
CA ASP A 86 18.53 1.16 17.15
C ASP A 86 19.80 0.31 17.35
N THR A 87 20.30 0.27 18.58
CA THR A 87 21.47 -0.55 18.97
C THR A 87 20.97 -1.70 19.84
N ILE A 88 20.73 -2.86 19.23
CA ILE A 88 20.25 -4.03 19.96
C ILE A 88 21.45 -4.76 20.56
N GLY A 89 21.48 -4.86 21.89
CA GLY A 89 22.47 -5.65 22.62
C GLY A 89 22.32 -7.14 22.31
N SER A 90 22.99 -7.62 21.25
CA SER A 90 23.03 -9.04 20.89
C SER A 90 24.46 -9.49 20.57
N LYS A 91 24.64 -10.81 20.44
CA LYS A 91 25.92 -11.54 20.27
C LYS A 91 26.75 -11.09 19.05
N TYR A 92 26.21 -10.21 18.21
CA TYR A 92 26.87 -9.60 17.06
C TYR A 92 27.00 -8.08 17.32
N ALA A 93 28.20 -7.69 17.75
CA ALA A 93 28.53 -6.39 18.32
C ALA A 93 28.21 -5.15 17.44
N ASP A 94 27.85 -4.08 18.15
CA ASP A 94 28.09 -2.64 17.90
C ASP A 94 27.57 -1.95 16.63
N LYS A 95 26.92 -2.63 15.69
CA LYS A 95 26.34 -1.95 14.51
C LYS A 95 24.87 -1.57 14.74
N PRO A 96 24.49 -0.30 14.53
CA PRO A 96 23.09 0.08 14.57
C PRO A 96 22.29 -0.61 13.46
N ILE A 97 21.05 -0.98 13.77
CA ILE A 97 20.09 -1.52 12.81
C ILE A 97 19.16 -0.39 12.41
N TYR A 98 18.90 -0.27 11.10
CA TYR A 98 17.97 0.71 10.54
C TYR A 98 16.73 0.00 10.03
N TYR A 99 15.55 0.43 10.51
CA TYR A 99 14.29 -0.21 10.12
C TYR A 99 13.12 0.78 10.19
N PRO A 100 12.08 0.62 9.34
CA PRO A 100 10.90 1.44 9.44
C PRO A 100 10.11 1.07 10.70
N ALA A 101 9.72 2.04 11.51
CA ALA A 101 8.84 1.85 12.65
C ALA A 101 7.58 2.71 12.53
N LEU A 102 6.48 2.22 13.12
CA LEU A 102 5.22 2.96 13.17
C LEU A 102 5.26 3.91 14.37
N TYR A 103 5.02 5.19 14.11
CA TYR A 103 4.94 6.22 15.12
C TYR A 103 3.53 6.82 15.17
N ARG A 104 3.14 7.31 16.34
CA ARG A 104 1.94 8.13 16.50
C ARG A 104 2.14 9.30 17.43
N TYR A 105 1.43 10.39 17.18
CA TYR A 105 1.29 11.52 18.12
C TYR A 105 -0.17 11.97 18.23
N LYS A 106 -0.55 12.51 19.39
CA LYS A 106 -1.85 13.12 19.59
C LYS A 106 -1.83 14.51 18.95
N ASN A 107 -2.85 14.84 18.16
CA ASN A 107 -2.94 16.12 17.48
C ASN A 107 -2.93 17.27 18.50
N GLY A 108 -2.05 18.24 18.29
CA GLY A 108 -1.77 19.33 19.25
C GLY A 108 -0.62 19.04 20.22
N THR A 109 -0.22 17.78 20.39
CA THR A 109 1.02 17.39 21.08
C THR A 109 2.04 16.94 20.03
N TYR A 110 3.07 17.74 19.78
CA TYR A 110 4.08 17.46 18.75
C TYR A 110 5.11 16.41 19.22
N ILE A 111 4.68 15.42 20.02
CA ILE A 111 5.51 14.35 20.57
C ILE A 111 4.97 13.03 20.02
N ALA A 112 5.73 12.42 19.12
CA ALA A 112 5.47 11.12 18.56
C ALA A 112 6.18 10.02 19.36
N ARG A 113 5.48 8.91 19.55
CA ARG A 113 6.00 7.71 20.22
C ARG A 113 5.87 6.52 19.29
N LYS A 114 6.81 5.58 19.42
CA LYS A 114 6.79 4.31 18.69
C LYS A 114 5.54 3.51 19.09
N VAL A 115 4.94 2.82 18.13
CA VAL A 115 3.69 2.05 18.32
C VAL A 115 4.00 0.56 18.49
N ASN A 116 5.00 0.07 17.77
CA ASN A 116 5.36 -1.34 17.63
C ASN A 116 6.82 -1.55 18.07
N GLU A 117 7.18 -2.79 18.41
CA GLU A 117 8.56 -3.11 18.81
C GLU A 117 9.43 -3.46 17.59
N GLN A 118 8.87 -4.11 16.57
CA GLN A 118 9.63 -4.57 15.40
C GLN A 118 9.60 -3.55 14.24
N ALA A 119 9.80 -4.01 13.00
CA ALA A 119 9.71 -3.17 11.82
C ALA A 119 8.27 -3.11 11.29
N CYS A 120 7.81 -1.96 10.83
CA CYS A 120 6.49 -1.81 10.23
C CYS A 120 6.60 -1.18 8.84
N TYR A 121 6.47 -2.02 7.81
CA TYR A 121 6.53 -1.61 6.40
C TYR A 121 5.18 -1.11 5.87
N THR A 122 4.08 -1.69 6.38
CA THR A 122 2.71 -1.40 5.93
C THR A 122 1.79 -1.14 7.12
N TYR A 123 1.04 -0.05 7.04
CA TYR A 123 -0.11 0.17 7.90
C TYR A 123 -1.26 0.87 7.17
N THR A 124 -2.48 0.69 7.67
CA THR A 124 -3.65 1.39 7.16
C THR A 124 -4.65 1.71 8.26
N VAL A 125 -5.66 2.49 7.90
CA VAL A 125 -6.73 2.93 8.79
C VAL A 125 -8.05 2.57 8.15
N SER A 126 -8.92 1.91 8.90
CA SER A 126 -10.29 1.59 8.49
C SER A 126 -11.21 1.64 9.70
N LYS A 127 -12.43 2.15 9.54
CA LYS A 127 -13.43 2.29 10.62
C LYS A 127 -12.89 2.84 11.94
N ASN A 128 -12.03 3.86 11.88
CA ASN A 128 -11.39 4.48 13.03
C ASN A 128 -10.55 3.49 13.89
N CYS A 129 -9.99 2.46 13.25
CA CYS A 129 -9.00 1.55 13.80
C CYS A 129 -7.72 1.62 12.96
N VAL A 130 -6.60 1.30 13.59
CA VAL A 130 -5.30 1.22 12.92
C VAL A 130 -4.92 -0.24 12.77
N TYR A 131 -4.61 -0.64 11.54
CA TYR A 131 -4.14 -1.96 11.20
C TYR A 131 -2.69 -1.85 10.74
N TYR A 132 -1.81 -2.71 11.25
CA TYR A 132 -0.40 -2.65 10.92
C TYR A 132 0.24 -4.04 10.99
N LEU A 133 1.23 -4.25 10.14
CA LEU A 133 2.01 -5.47 10.08
C LEU A 133 3.36 -5.24 10.74
N ASP A 134 3.64 -5.97 11.82
CA ASP A 134 4.90 -5.93 12.55
C ASP A 134 5.80 -7.07 12.06
N SER A 135 6.84 -6.74 11.32
CA SER A 135 7.75 -7.63 10.60
C SER A 135 9.13 -7.65 11.25
N THR A 136 9.95 -8.66 10.90
CA THR A 136 11.33 -8.78 11.37
C THR A 136 12.14 -7.49 11.15
N LEU A 137 12.98 -7.14 12.14
CA LEU A 137 13.67 -5.84 12.19
C LEU A 137 14.62 -5.57 11.01
N SER A 138 15.32 -6.58 10.50
CA SER A 138 16.38 -6.39 9.50
C SER A 138 15.90 -6.50 8.04
N VAL A 139 14.75 -7.12 7.79
CA VAL A 139 14.27 -7.43 6.43
C VAL A 139 12.75 -7.37 6.38
N GLN A 140 12.21 -6.84 5.28
CA GLN A 140 10.78 -7.02 4.96
C GLN A 140 10.57 -8.49 4.57
N SER A 141 10.02 -9.25 5.50
CA SER A 141 9.77 -10.67 5.36
C SER A 141 8.31 -10.92 5.71
N HIS A 142 8.06 -11.67 6.77
CA HIS A 142 6.75 -11.92 7.35
C HIS A 142 6.57 -11.20 8.68
N GLY A 143 5.32 -11.09 9.11
CA GLY A 143 4.99 -10.41 10.35
C GLY A 143 3.66 -10.77 10.97
N TYR A 144 3.37 -10.04 12.04
CA TYR A 144 2.20 -10.14 12.88
C TYR A 144 1.22 -9.02 12.52
N LEU A 145 0.02 -9.37 12.07
CA LEU A 145 -1.01 -8.38 11.75
C LEU A 145 -1.79 -8.01 13.01
N TYR A 146 -1.76 -6.73 13.36
CA TYR A 146 -2.47 -6.19 14.51
C TYR A 146 -3.59 -5.23 14.09
N VAL A 147 -4.61 -5.13 14.95
CA VAL A 147 -5.57 -4.03 14.96
C VAL A 147 -5.54 -3.35 16.33
N ALA A 148 -5.62 -2.02 16.35
CA ALA A 148 -5.71 -1.25 17.58
C ALA A 148 -6.62 -0.03 17.43
N ARG A 149 -7.08 0.50 18.57
CA ARG A 149 -7.75 1.81 18.62
C ARG A 149 -6.80 2.93 18.16
N PRO A 150 -7.32 4.13 17.82
CA PRO A 150 -6.48 5.27 17.42
C PRO A 150 -5.49 5.72 18.49
N ASP A 151 -5.78 5.48 19.77
CA ASP A 151 -4.88 5.77 20.88
C ASP A 151 -3.87 4.65 21.16
N GLY A 152 -3.88 3.59 20.33
CA GLY A 152 -3.09 2.37 20.44
C GLY A 152 -3.46 1.43 21.58
N LYS A 153 -4.58 1.69 22.27
CA LYS A 153 -5.08 0.77 23.31
C LYS A 153 -5.87 -0.36 22.66
N ASN A 154 -6.10 -1.44 23.43
CA ASN A 154 -6.85 -2.62 23.02
C ASN A 154 -6.30 -3.21 21.70
N GLN A 155 -4.97 -3.33 21.61
CA GLN A 155 -4.33 -4.04 20.52
C GLN A 155 -4.79 -5.49 20.53
N LYS A 156 -5.10 -6.02 19.35
CA LYS A 156 -5.45 -7.41 19.12
C LYS A 156 -4.57 -7.95 17.98
N LEU A 157 -3.95 -9.09 18.20
CA LEU A 157 -3.33 -9.89 17.14
C LEU A 157 -4.45 -10.52 16.30
N LEU A 158 -4.42 -10.27 15.00
CA LEU A 158 -5.36 -10.89 14.05
C LEU A 158 -4.78 -12.16 13.45
N ASP A 159 -3.49 -12.11 13.06
CA ASP A 159 -2.83 -13.25 12.42
C ASP A 159 -1.30 -13.11 12.43
N THR A 160 -0.61 -14.18 12.05
CA THR A 160 0.85 -14.32 12.08
C THR A 160 1.39 -14.84 10.76
N GLU A 161 2.67 -14.61 10.48
CA GLU A 161 3.36 -15.11 9.29
C GLU A 161 2.83 -14.51 7.97
N LEU A 162 2.45 -13.22 7.95
CA LEU A 162 1.92 -12.54 6.75
C LEU A 162 3.01 -11.78 6.00
N TYR A 163 3.05 -11.87 4.67
CA TYR A 163 3.93 -11.03 3.83
C TYR A 163 3.45 -9.58 3.73
N ASP A 164 2.18 -9.37 3.35
CA ASP A 164 1.55 -8.06 3.24
C ASP A 164 0.02 -8.17 3.32
N PHE A 165 -0.66 -7.03 3.53
CA PHE A 165 -2.11 -6.97 3.63
C PHE A 165 -2.73 -5.71 3.02
N GLN A 166 -4.00 -5.82 2.62
CA GLN A 166 -4.82 -4.70 2.14
C GLN A 166 -6.21 -4.73 2.76
N ILE A 167 -6.72 -3.56 3.15
CA ILE A 167 -8.12 -3.41 3.56
C ILE A 167 -8.92 -2.85 2.39
N VAL A 168 -10.03 -3.51 2.08
CA VAL A 168 -10.91 -3.17 0.96
C VAL A 168 -12.35 -3.01 1.45
N ASP A 169 -13.01 -1.98 0.93
CA ASP A 169 -14.41 -1.61 1.19
C ASP A 169 -14.77 -1.41 2.67
N ASP A 170 -13.77 -1.06 3.50
CA ASP A 170 -13.89 -0.97 4.97
C ASP A 170 -14.54 -2.23 5.59
N LYS A 171 -14.33 -3.39 4.97
CA LYS A 171 -15.03 -4.62 5.33
C LYS A 171 -14.11 -5.81 5.46
N TYR A 172 -13.15 -5.93 4.56
CA TYR A 172 -12.33 -7.12 4.45
C TYR A 172 -10.85 -6.77 4.51
N ILE A 173 -10.10 -7.64 5.17
CA ILE A 173 -8.64 -7.69 5.13
C ILE A 173 -8.29 -8.82 4.17
N TYR A 174 -7.53 -8.48 3.13
CA TYR A 174 -6.92 -9.45 2.22
C TYR A 174 -5.43 -9.53 2.51
N TYR A 175 -4.87 -10.73 2.47
CA TYR A 175 -3.49 -10.97 2.90
C TYR A 175 -2.93 -12.25 2.27
N VAL A 176 -1.60 -12.40 2.34
CA VAL A 176 -0.87 -13.58 1.84
C VAL A 176 0.05 -14.07 2.96
N TYR A 177 0.06 -15.39 3.21
CA TYR A 177 0.95 -16.02 4.17
C TYR A 177 2.37 -16.21 3.62
N CYS A 178 3.35 -16.24 4.52
CA CYS A 178 4.74 -16.58 4.24
C CYS A 178 5.00 -18.08 4.22
N PHE A 179 4.20 -18.84 4.97
CA PHE A 179 4.23 -20.29 4.97
C PHE A 179 2.80 -20.77 4.80
N ASP A 180 2.32 -20.72 3.56
CA ASP A 180 0.99 -21.20 3.26
C ASP A 180 1.02 -22.72 3.12
N THR A 181 0.03 -23.38 3.71
CA THR A 181 -0.17 -24.83 3.56
C THR A 181 -1.29 -25.12 2.56
N THR A 182 -1.87 -24.07 1.99
CA THR A 182 -2.99 -24.09 1.05
C THR A 182 -2.68 -23.18 -0.12
N GLY A 183 -2.34 -23.74 -1.28
CA GLY A 183 -1.84 -22.96 -2.40
C GLY A 183 -1.02 -23.83 -3.34
N VAL A 184 -0.75 -23.32 -4.52
CA VAL A 184 -0.40 -24.10 -5.71
C VAL A 184 0.53 -23.27 -6.58
N GLY A 185 1.68 -23.84 -6.93
CA GLY A 185 2.81 -23.16 -7.58
C GLY A 185 4.10 -23.21 -6.76
N ILE A 186 5.17 -22.62 -7.32
CA ILE A 186 6.56 -22.77 -6.84
C ILE A 186 6.74 -22.36 -5.38
N GLU A 187 5.98 -21.35 -4.92
CA GLU A 187 6.04 -20.86 -3.54
C GLU A 187 4.81 -21.26 -2.72
N GLY A 188 3.72 -21.67 -3.38
CA GLY A 188 2.60 -22.41 -2.77
C GLY A 188 1.62 -21.54 -2.00
N HIS A 189 1.46 -20.27 -2.36
CA HIS A 189 0.68 -19.32 -1.58
C HIS A 189 -0.78 -19.18 -2.05
N ALA A 190 -1.67 -18.71 -1.20
CA ALA A 190 -2.97 -18.23 -1.59
C ALA A 190 -3.21 -16.80 -1.09
N LEU A 191 -4.13 -16.11 -1.78
CA LEU A 191 -4.68 -14.86 -1.30
C LEU A 191 -5.86 -15.19 -0.39
N HIS A 192 -5.71 -14.85 0.89
CA HIS A 192 -6.73 -15.04 1.91
C HIS A 192 -7.54 -13.78 2.15
N ARG A 193 -8.70 -13.94 2.79
CA ARG A 193 -9.57 -12.84 3.20
C ARG A 193 -10.24 -13.14 4.53
N MET A 194 -10.17 -12.19 5.46
CA MET A 194 -10.90 -12.20 6.72
C MET A 194 -11.74 -10.92 6.90
N ASN A 195 -12.67 -10.94 7.85
CA ASN A 195 -13.33 -9.74 8.34
C ASN A 195 -12.35 -8.84 9.12
N LEU A 196 -12.71 -7.56 9.29
CA LEU A 196 -11.92 -6.58 10.05
C LEU A 196 -11.63 -6.94 11.52
N ASP A 197 -12.36 -7.91 12.09
CA ASP A 197 -12.18 -8.41 13.45
C ASP A 197 -11.39 -9.73 13.53
N GLY A 198 -10.94 -10.26 12.38
CA GLY A 198 -10.24 -11.54 12.26
C GLY A 198 -11.15 -12.76 12.08
N SER A 199 -12.46 -12.59 11.98
CA SER A 199 -13.39 -13.71 11.74
C SER A 199 -13.57 -14.04 10.26
N ASN A 200 -14.14 -15.22 9.98
CA ASN A 200 -14.55 -15.66 8.63
C ASN A 200 -13.43 -15.61 7.58
N GLU A 201 -12.28 -16.14 7.98
CA GLU A 201 -11.19 -16.42 7.06
C GLU A 201 -11.62 -17.39 5.96
N ILE A 202 -11.23 -17.05 4.73
CA ILE A 202 -11.40 -17.88 3.54
C ILE A 202 -10.22 -17.71 2.58
N ILE A 203 -10.02 -18.70 1.72
CA ILE A 203 -9.22 -18.52 0.50
C ILE A 203 -10.06 -17.72 -0.50
N ALA A 204 -9.54 -16.57 -0.93
CA ALA A 204 -10.18 -15.70 -1.90
C ALA A 204 -9.62 -15.88 -3.32
N ALA A 205 -8.40 -16.38 -3.46
CA ALA A 205 -7.80 -16.74 -4.74
C ALA A 205 -6.59 -17.66 -4.51
N TYR A 206 -6.38 -18.66 -5.37
CA TYR A 206 -5.15 -19.46 -5.38
C TYR A 206 -4.02 -18.72 -6.09
N GLU A 207 -2.76 -18.95 -5.70
CA GLU A 207 -1.63 -18.62 -6.56
C GLU A 207 -1.75 -19.35 -7.91
N VAL A 208 -1.11 -18.78 -8.92
CA VAL A 208 -1.17 -19.26 -10.28
C VAL A 208 0.21 -19.71 -10.71
N SER A 209 0.39 -21.01 -10.90
CA SER A 209 1.58 -21.58 -11.53
C SER A 209 1.47 -21.49 -13.05
N SER A 210 2.38 -20.74 -13.66
CA SER A 210 2.46 -20.53 -15.11
C SER A 210 3.84 -19.95 -15.46
N ASP A 211 4.28 -20.17 -16.69
CA ASP A 211 5.51 -19.58 -17.25
C ASP A 211 5.39 -18.07 -17.48
N ILE A 212 4.18 -17.59 -17.75
CA ILE A 212 3.92 -16.19 -18.11
C ILE A 212 3.17 -15.40 -17.05
N LEU A 213 2.35 -16.02 -16.19
CA LEU A 213 1.61 -15.32 -15.14
C LEU A 213 2.51 -15.15 -13.91
N LYS A 214 2.75 -13.91 -13.50
CA LYS A 214 3.67 -13.62 -12.38
C LYS A 214 2.90 -12.99 -11.22
N CYS A 215 2.75 -13.78 -10.16
CA CYS A 215 2.24 -13.32 -8.88
C CYS A 215 3.31 -12.55 -8.10
N SER A 216 2.88 -11.73 -7.15
CA SER A 216 3.75 -11.09 -6.16
C SER A 216 3.04 -11.02 -4.82
N HIS A 217 3.75 -11.36 -3.75
CA HIS A 217 3.24 -11.29 -2.38
C HIS A 217 3.20 -9.86 -1.82
N PHE A 218 3.89 -8.92 -2.47
CA PHE A 218 4.00 -7.52 -2.04
C PHE A 218 3.40 -6.54 -3.06
N ASP A 219 3.39 -6.91 -4.36
CA ASP A 219 2.92 -6.04 -5.44
C ASP A 219 1.64 -6.58 -6.08
N TYR A 220 0.54 -6.47 -5.33
CA TYR A 220 -0.80 -6.72 -5.83
C TYR A 220 -1.73 -5.54 -5.48
N LYS A 221 -2.89 -5.46 -6.13
CA LYS A 221 -3.97 -4.52 -5.78
C LYS A 221 -5.32 -5.18 -5.85
N ILE A 222 -6.18 -4.93 -4.87
CA ILE A 222 -7.54 -5.47 -4.87
C ILE A 222 -8.54 -4.36 -5.13
N LYS A 223 -9.41 -4.56 -6.12
CA LYS A 223 -10.41 -3.57 -6.50
C LYS A 223 -11.57 -4.21 -7.25
N LYS A 224 -12.80 -3.87 -6.83
CA LYS A 224 -14.04 -4.24 -7.53
C LYS A 224 -14.20 -5.77 -7.78
N GLY A 225 -13.81 -6.60 -6.82
CA GLY A 225 -13.92 -8.07 -6.93
C GLY A 225 -12.79 -8.74 -7.74
N TRP A 226 -11.70 -8.03 -8.01
CA TRP A 226 -10.53 -8.55 -8.70
C TRP A 226 -9.26 -8.29 -7.90
N VAL A 227 -8.32 -9.22 -7.97
CA VAL A 227 -6.90 -8.98 -7.67
C VAL A 227 -6.16 -8.67 -8.96
N TYR A 228 -5.34 -7.63 -8.93
CA TYR A 228 -4.53 -7.15 -10.04
C TYR A 228 -3.06 -7.41 -9.71
N TYR A 229 -2.40 -8.10 -10.64
CA TYR A 229 -0.95 -8.27 -10.69
C TYR A 229 -0.40 -7.47 -11.87
N LYS A 230 0.92 -7.51 -12.05
CA LYS A 230 1.62 -6.73 -13.07
C LYS A 230 1.10 -6.97 -14.49
N ASN A 231 0.87 -8.24 -14.87
CA ASN A 231 0.53 -8.61 -16.25
C ASN A 231 -0.84 -9.28 -16.42
N PHE A 232 -1.59 -9.49 -15.34
CA PHE A 232 -2.94 -10.04 -15.39
C PHE A 232 -3.77 -9.59 -14.19
N LYS A 233 -5.07 -9.85 -14.25
CA LYS A 233 -5.97 -9.78 -13.11
C LYS A 233 -6.75 -11.07 -12.99
N MET A 234 -7.14 -11.39 -11.77
CA MET A 234 -7.91 -12.59 -11.43
C MET A 234 -9.14 -12.22 -10.60
N GLU A 235 -10.25 -12.87 -10.88
CA GLU A 235 -11.48 -12.72 -10.11
C GLU A 235 -11.28 -13.25 -8.68
N LEU A 236 -11.96 -12.64 -7.71
CA LEU A 236 -11.94 -13.10 -6.32
C LEU A 236 -13.12 -14.04 -6.06
N GLY A 237 -12.82 -15.20 -5.48
CA GLY A 237 -13.81 -16.15 -5.00
C GLY A 237 -14.39 -15.78 -3.63
N ASN A 238 -15.44 -16.51 -3.24
CA ASN A 238 -16.05 -16.42 -1.91
C ASN A 238 -16.77 -17.73 -1.52
N PRO A 239 -16.04 -18.82 -1.20
CA PRO A 239 -14.59 -19.01 -1.27
C PRO A 239 -14.09 -19.24 -2.70
N ALA A 240 -12.77 -19.29 -2.88
CA ALA A 240 -12.15 -19.68 -4.14
C ALA A 240 -12.48 -21.13 -4.50
N SER A 241 -12.67 -21.35 -5.80
CA SER A 241 -12.89 -22.65 -6.43
C SER A 241 -11.68 -23.15 -7.21
N GLY A 242 -10.76 -22.23 -7.55
CA GLY A 242 -9.68 -22.44 -8.52
C GLY A 242 -10.08 -22.18 -9.97
N LEU A 243 -11.36 -21.96 -10.26
CA LEU A 243 -11.86 -21.65 -11.60
C LEU A 243 -12.04 -20.15 -11.84
N GLU A 244 -11.49 -19.31 -10.96
CA GLU A 244 -11.56 -17.86 -11.04
C GLU A 244 -11.12 -17.37 -12.42
N LYS A 245 -11.84 -16.37 -12.95
CA LYS A 245 -11.51 -15.82 -14.26
C LYS A 245 -10.17 -15.09 -14.20
N ILE A 246 -9.24 -15.50 -15.06
CA ILE A 246 -8.00 -14.77 -15.34
C ILE A 246 -8.14 -13.99 -16.64
N VAL A 247 -7.67 -12.74 -16.64
CA VAL A 247 -7.59 -11.86 -17.81
C VAL A 247 -6.20 -11.25 -17.86
N MET A 248 -5.47 -11.50 -18.96
CA MET A 248 -4.17 -10.88 -19.20
C MET A 248 -4.32 -9.43 -19.67
N ASN A 249 -3.34 -8.60 -19.33
CA ASN A 249 -3.27 -7.21 -19.79
C ASN A 249 -2.88 -7.11 -21.26
N ASP A 250 -2.06 -8.06 -21.74
CA ASP A 250 -1.65 -8.20 -23.14
C ASP A 250 -2.07 -9.58 -23.66
N ILE A 251 -2.81 -9.58 -24.77
CA ILE A 251 -3.35 -10.79 -25.38
C ILE A 251 -2.33 -11.36 -26.40
N GLY A 252 -1.57 -10.52 -27.11
CA GLY A 252 -0.68 -10.95 -28.19
C GLY A 252 -1.38 -11.77 -29.28
N ASP A 253 -0.60 -12.54 -30.05
CA ASP A 253 -1.10 -13.32 -31.20
C ASP A 253 -1.57 -14.75 -30.84
N ASN A 254 -1.03 -15.34 -29.77
CA ASN A 254 -1.52 -16.62 -29.24
C ASN A 254 -2.49 -16.35 -28.09
N ASP A 255 -3.78 -16.58 -28.34
CA ASP A 255 -4.83 -16.32 -27.37
C ASP A 255 -4.90 -17.31 -26.21
N TRP A 256 -4.19 -18.45 -26.26
CA TRP A 256 -4.33 -19.51 -25.26
C TRP A 256 -3.20 -19.49 -24.25
N ILE A 257 -3.55 -19.79 -23.00
CA ILE A 257 -2.64 -19.93 -21.87
C ILE A 257 -2.95 -21.20 -21.09
N TYR A 258 -1.93 -21.69 -20.41
CA TYR A 258 -2.01 -22.82 -19.50
C TYR A 258 -1.51 -22.37 -18.15
N TYR A 259 -2.26 -22.72 -17.12
CA TYR A 259 -1.89 -22.40 -15.76
C TYR A 259 -2.52 -23.39 -14.80
N ILE A 260 -1.97 -23.43 -13.60
CA ILE A 260 -2.49 -24.18 -12.48
C ILE A 260 -2.89 -23.19 -11.40
N THR A 261 -4.16 -23.18 -11.04
CA THR A 261 -4.65 -22.76 -9.72
C THR A 261 -4.67 -24.03 -8.87
N ASN A 262 -5.80 -24.52 -8.35
CA ASN A 262 -5.87 -25.88 -7.82
C ASN A 262 -6.12 -26.94 -8.91
N GLN A 263 -6.21 -26.54 -10.17
CA GLN A 263 -6.55 -27.38 -11.32
C GLN A 263 -5.69 -26.98 -12.52
N LEU A 264 -5.31 -27.93 -13.36
CA LEU A 264 -4.67 -27.59 -14.64
C LEU A 264 -5.71 -27.07 -15.61
N ILE A 265 -5.56 -25.82 -16.02
CA ILE A 265 -6.54 -25.09 -16.82
C ILE A 265 -5.90 -24.61 -18.11
N LYS A 266 -6.65 -24.76 -19.19
CA LYS A 266 -6.43 -24.05 -20.46
C LYS A 266 -7.45 -22.92 -20.56
N ALA A 267 -7.00 -21.70 -20.86
CA ALA A 267 -7.89 -20.56 -20.98
C ALA A 267 -7.54 -19.64 -22.15
N LYS A 268 -8.55 -18.93 -22.65
CA LYS A 268 -8.32 -17.74 -23.48
C LYS A 268 -7.81 -16.60 -22.61
N LYS A 269 -6.84 -15.82 -23.10
CA LYS A 269 -6.20 -14.69 -22.37
C LYS A 269 -7.15 -13.57 -21.98
N ASP A 270 -8.25 -13.41 -22.70
CA ASP A 270 -9.34 -12.47 -22.37
C ASP A 270 -10.33 -13.02 -21.31
N GLY A 271 -10.12 -14.27 -20.89
CA GLY A 271 -10.96 -15.02 -19.96
C GLY A 271 -12.35 -15.34 -20.50
N SER A 272 -12.56 -15.34 -21.83
CA SER A 272 -13.84 -15.71 -22.48
C SER A 272 -14.13 -17.20 -22.41
N GLN A 273 -13.07 -18.03 -22.38
CA GLN A 273 -13.17 -19.48 -22.34
C GLN A 273 -12.15 -20.07 -21.36
N ARG A 274 -12.57 -21.12 -20.65
CA ARG A 274 -11.73 -21.95 -19.77
C ARG A 274 -12.12 -23.41 -19.92
N VAL A 275 -11.13 -24.30 -19.87
CA VAL A 275 -11.29 -25.75 -19.94
C VAL A 275 -10.37 -26.36 -18.88
N VAL A 276 -10.94 -27.20 -18.02
CA VAL A 276 -10.16 -28.00 -17.07
C VAL A 276 -9.55 -29.18 -17.82
N LEU A 277 -8.22 -29.31 -17.75
CA LEU A 277 -7.48 -30.40 -18.38
C LEU A 277 -7.19 -31.53 -17.40
N ASP A 278 -6.98 -31.21 -16.12
CA ASP A 278 -6.82 -32.21 -15.05
C ASP A 278 -7.36 -31.67 -13.72
N GLY A 279 -7.79 -32.60 -12.86
CA GLY A 279 -8.60 -32.32 -11.67
C GLY A 279 -7.84 -31.70 -10.51
N GLU A 280 -8.53 -31.55 -9.38
CA GLU A 280 -8.08 -30.77 -8.22
C GLU A 280 -6.84 -31.33 -7.53
N ASP A 281 -5.98 -30.42 -7.08
CA ASP A 281 -4.91 -30.58 -6.09
C ASP A 281 -4.66 -29.23 -5.41
N THR A 282 -4.45 -29.23 -4.10
CA THR A 282 -4.31 -27.99 -3.33
C THR A 282 -2.94 -27.81 -2.69
N PHE A 283 -1.97 -28.67 -3.00
CA PHE A 283 -0.69 -28.68 -2.30
C PHE A 283 0.52 -28.81 -3.24
N ASP A 284 0.54 -29.82 -4.10
CA ASP A 284 1.71 -30.08 -4.94
C ASP A 284 1.30 -30.14 -6.40
N TYR A 285 1.22 -28.98 -7.05
CA TYR A 285 0.75 -28.87 -8.43
C TYR A 285 1.48 -27.75 -9.19
N GLU A 286 2.22 -28.09 -10.23
CA GLU A 286 3.06 -27.14 -10.97
C GLU A 286 3.23 -27.51 -12.44
N ILE A 287 3.22 -26.52 -13.33
CA ILE A 287 3.60 -26.70 -14.74
C ILE A 287 5.12 -26.64 -14.82
N GLU A 288 5.75 -27.74 -15.22
CA GLU A 288 7.21 -27.77 -15.44
C GLU A 288 7.57 -27.13 -16.78
N LYS A 289 6.82 -27.47 -17.84
CA LYS A 289 6.97 -26.89 -19.18
C LYS A 289 5.77 -27.17 -20.08
N VAL A 290 5.64 -26.36 -21.12
CA VAL A 290 4.74 -26.60 -22.25
C VAL A 290 5.60 -26.73 -23.51
N GLU A 291 5.52 -27.87 -24.19
CA GLU A 291 6.34 -28.18 -25.37
C GLU A 291 5.48 -28.85 -26.45
N ASP A 292 5.56 -28.32 -27.67
CA ASP A 292 4.76 -28.74 -28.82
C ASP A 292 3.24 -28.80 -28.54
N LYS A 293 2.70 -30.02 -28.44
CA LYS A 293 1.28 -30.31 -28.21
C LYS A 293 1.01 -30.84 -26.81
N TYR A 294 1.97 -30.73 -25.90
CA TYR A 294 1.90 -31.33 -24.57
C TYR A 294 2.25 -30.35 -23.45
N ILE A 295 1.64 -30.62 -22.30
CA ILE A 295 1.90 -29.95 -21.04
C ILE A 295 2.51 -30.98 -20.10
N TYR A 296 3.66 -30.64 -19.54
CA TYR A 296 4.37 -31.43 -18.55
C TYR A 296 4.18 -30.76 -17.19
N TYR A 297 3.70 -31.52 -16.23
CA TYR A 297 3.34 -30.98 -14.92
C TYR A 297 3.53 -32.01 -13.83
N ARG A 298 3.81 -31.53 -12.62
CA ARG A 298 3.95 -32.34 -11.42
C ARG A 298 2.69 -32.22 -10.58
N LYS A 299 2.17 -33.35 -10.09
CA LYS A 299 1.01 -33.42 -9.22
C LYS A 299 1.19 -34.51 -8.16
N ASN A 300 1.15 -34.17 -6.87
CA ASN A 300 1.43 -35.10 -5.75
C ASN A 300 2.75 -35.87 -5.88
N GLY A 301 3.82 -35.19 -6.28
CA GLY A 301 5.14 -35.79 -6.47
C GLY A 301 5.25 -36.71 -7.68
N ILE A 302 4.21 -36.83 -8.50
CA ILE A 302 4.18 -37.64 -9.72
C ILE A 302 4.23 -36.71 -10.92
N THR A 303 5.03 -37.04 -11.92
CA THR A 303 5.14 -36.26 -13.15
C THR A 303 4.21 -36.82 -14.21
N TYR A 304 3.44 -35.93 -14.83
CA TYR A 304 2.47 -36.25 -15.86
C TYR A 304 2.78 -35.50 -17.15
N LYS A 305 2.27 -36.06 -18.25
CA LYS A 305 2.16 -35.40 -19.54
C LYS A 305 0.72 -35.48 -20.01
N ILE A 306 0.17 -34.39 -20.51
CA ILE A 306 -1.17 -34.34 -21.11
C ILE A 306 -1.17 -33.52 -22.39
N GLY A 307 -1.98 -33.88 -23.37
CA GLY A 307 -2.19 -33.07 -24.56
C GLY A 307 -2.76 -31.70 -24.23
N VAL A 308 -2.43 -30.68 -25.02
CA VAL A 308 -3.00 -29.32 -24.89
C VAL A 308 -4.52 -29.26 -25.15
N ASP A 309 -5.12 -30.35 -25.61
CA ASP A 309 -6.55 -30.57 -25.77
C ASP A 309 -7.19 -31.34 -24.60
N GLY A 310 -6.39 -31.78 -23.62
CA GLY A 310 -6.83 -32.58 -22.47
C GLY A 310 -6.80 -34.08 -22.71
N ASN A 311 -6.35 -34.55 -23.88
CA ASN A 311 -6.31 -35.98 -24.21
C ASN A 311 -4.93 -36.58 -23.96
N ASN A 312 -4.85 -37.93 -23.96
CA ASN A 312 -3.60 -38.69 -23.86
C ASN A 312 -2.80 -38.36 -22.60
N LYS A 313 -3.47 -38.33 -21.43
CA LYS A 313 -2.79 -38.19 -20.14
C LYS A 313 -1.96 -39.44 -19.85
N GLU A 314 -0.68 -39.24 -19.58
CA GLU A 314 0.32 -40.28 -19.29
C GLU A 314 1.05 -39.94 -17.98
N ILE A 315 1.34 -40.97 -17.18
CA ILE A 315 2.28 -40.87 -16.05
C ILE A 315 3.68 -41.10 -16.60
N LEU A 316 4.62 -40.24 -16.23
CA LEU A 316 6.02 -40.35 -16.65
C LEU A 316 6.87 -41.00 -15.57
N GLU A 317 6.77 -40.52 -14.33
CA GLU A 317 7.56 -40.96 -13.16
C GLU A 317 6.76 -40.82 -11.86
#